data_AF-A0A835S003-F1
#
_entry.id   AF-A0A835S003-F1
#
_cell.length_a   1.000
_cell.length_b   1.000
_cell.length_c   1.000
_cell.angle_alpha   90.00
_cell.angle_beta   90.00
_cell.angle_gamma   90.00
#
_symmetry.space_group_name_H-M   'P 1'
#
loop_
_entity.id
_entity.type
_entity.pdbx_description
1 polymer ?
#
loop_
_entity_poly.entity_id
_entity_poly.type
_entity_poly.pdbx_seq_one_letter_code
_entity_poly.pdbx_strand_id
1 'polypeptide(L)'
;MMWRDPGKPADSYYEVRPEYTDVPKSRFKIKAGKTLSVRRWQAAFSPEGHLDIGQSLGRIQRGGIHPSIRGEVWEFLLGCFDPNSTFEEREQLRQRRRVQYAQWKEECKKLDSHVGSGTIITAPIITEDGESIKDPLVLMQAVPSASPDGKKIDDSKERIIDKKVIQWKLTLHQIGLDVLRTDRSLVFYEQQNNLAKVVGYSSNLCLD
;
A
#
# COMPACT_ATOMS: atom_id res chain seq x y z
N MET A 1 -18.36 -26.29 33.31
CA MET A 1 -18.92 -25.62 32.12
C MET A 1 -17.84 -24.79 31.46
N MET A 2 -17.34 -25.20 30.30
CA MET A 2 -16.40 -24.39 29.52
C MET A 2 -17.20 -23.30 28.79
N TRP A 3 -17.14 -22.07 29.28
CA TRP A 3 -17.71 -20.91 28.60
C TRP A 3 -17.04 -20.81 27.22
N ARG A 4 -17.80 -20.98 26.13
CA ARG A 4 -17.27 -20.72 24.78
C ARG A 4 -17.08 -19.22 24.64
N ASP A 5 -15.84 -18.79 24.46
CA ASP A 5 -15.51 -17.42 24.10
C ASP A 5 -16.26 -17.04 22.81
N PRO A 6 -17.23 -16.08 22.85
CA PRO A 6 -17.95 -15.64 21.67
C PRO A 6 -17.02 -14.99 20.64
N GLY A 7 -15.87 -14.49 21.09
CA GLY A 7 -14.84 -13.84 20.30
C GLY A 7 -15.19 -12.39 19.97
N LYS A 8 -14.16 -11.55 19.81
CA LYS A 8 -14.31 -10.15 19.41
C LYS A 8 -14.38 -10.04 17.88
N PRO A 9 -15.30 -9.26 17.30
CA PRO A 9 -15.28 -8.95 15.87
C PRO A 9 -13.94 -8.33 15.47
N ALA A 10 -13.32 -8.81 14.38
CA ALA A 10 -12.08 -8.19 13.92
C ALA A 10 -12.28 -6.77 13.37
N ASP A 11 -13.50 -6.46 12.93
CA ASP A 11 -13.88 -5.12 12.44
C ASP A 11 -13.71 -4.05 13.52
N SER A 12 -13.64 -4.40 14.80
CA SER A 12 -13.33 -3.42 15.86
C SER A 12 -11.92 -2.83 15.76
N TYR A 13 -11.05 -3.37 14.90
CA TYR A 13 -9.71 -2.86 14.63
C TYR A 13 -9.64 -1.96 13.40
N TYR A 14 -10.72 -1.89 12.61
CA TYR A 14 -10.79 -1.13 11.37
C TYR A 14 -11.96 -0.16 11.47
N GLU A 15 -11.65 1.10 11.69
CA GLU A 15 -12.67 2.12 11.87
C GLU A 15 -13.40 2.38 10.55
N VAL A 16 -14.74 2.28 10.61
CA VAL A 16 -15.64 2.54 9.49
C VAL A 16 -16.18 3.96 9.65
N ARG A 17 -16.23 4.69 8.54
CA ARG A 17 -16.76 6.04 8.49
C ARG A 17 -18.26 6.05 8.82
N PRO A 18 -18.73 7.05 9.57
CA PRO A 18 -20.12 7.09 10.05
C PRO A 18 -21.15 7.23 8.92
N GLU A 19 -20.75 7.77 7.76
CA GLU A 19 -21.64 7.87 6.58
C GLU A 19 -22.03 6.50 5.99
N TYR A 20 -21.25 5.44 6.27
CA TYR A 20 -21.46 4.10 5.73
C TYR A 20 -22.13 3.20 6.76
N THR A 21 -23.47 3.10 6.69
CA THR A 21 -24.27 2.34 7.66
C THR A 21 -24.49 0.88 7.29
N ASP A 22 -24.26 0.51 6.03
CA ASP A 22 -24.58 -0.79 5.43
C ASP A 22 -23.36 -1.68 5.13
N VAL A 23 -22.21 -1.38 5.76
CA VAL A 23 -20.97 -2.15 5.56
C VAL A 23 -21.14 -3.59 6.07
N PRO A 24 -20.87 -4.61 5.22
CA PRO A 24 -20.94 -6.01 5.64
C PRO A 24 -20.01 -6.29 6.83
N LYS A 25 -20.57 -6.87 7.89
CA LYS A 25 -19.78 -7.26 9.07
C LYS A 25 -18.99 -8.54 8.80
N SER A 26 -17.74 -8.58 9.23
CA SER A 26 -16.90 -9.76 9.10
C SER A 26 -17.40 -10.91 9.98
N ARG A 27 -17.40 -12.09 9.36
CA ARG A 27 -17.64 -13.37 10.03
C ARG A 27 -16.45 -13.79 10.90
N PHE A 28 -15.27 -13.21 10.68
CA PHE A 28 -14.08 -13.52 11.46
C PHE A 28 -14.18 -12.92 12.87
N LYS A 29 -14.02 -13.78 13.87
CA LYS A 29 -14.01 -13.41 15.29
C LYS A 29 -12.69 -13.83 15.92
N ILE A 30 -12.06 -12.90 16.60
CA ILE A 30 -10.85 -13.10 17.41
C ILE A 30 -11.24 -13.90 18.64
N LYS A 31 -10.73 -15.11 18.77
CA LYS A 31 -11.07 -16.04 19.87
C LYS A 31 -9.84 -16.42 20.65
N ALA A 32 -9.89 -16.28 21.98
CA ALA A 32 -8.84 -16.70 22.88
C ALA A 32 -8.53 -18.20 22.69
N GLY A 33 -7.25 -18.54 22.69
CA GLY A 33 -6.76 -19.91 22.47
C GLY A 33 -6.87 -20.43 21.03
N LYS A 34 -7.62 -19.76 20.14
CA LYS A 34 -7.76 -20.14 18.72
C LYS A 34 -6.97 -19.23 17.80
N THR A 35 -7.22 -17.93 17.87
CA THR A 35 -6.55 -16.93 17.02
C THR A 35 -5.09 -16.78 17.46
N LEU A 36 -4.17 -16.70 16.49
CA LEU A 36 -2.75 -16.48 16.78
C LEU A 36 -2.58 -15.14 17.50
N SER A 37 -2.18 -15.20 18.78
CA SER A 37 -1.97 -14.02 19.63
C SER A 37 -0.53 -13.53 19.56
N VAL A 38 -0.31 -12.27 19.95
CA VAL A 38 1.03 -11.66 20.08
C VAL A 38 1.97 -12.56 20.89
N ARG A 39 1.53 -12.99 22.08
CA ARG A 39 2.32 -13.85 22.97
C ARG A 39 2.73 -15.16 22.28
N ARG A 40 1.82 -15.80 21.55
CA ARG A 40 2.10 -17.08 20.89
C ARG A 40 3.01 -16.88 19.68
N TRP A 41 2.86 -15.77 18.97
CA TRP A 41 3.72 -15.38 17.86
C TRP A 41 5.15 -15.13 18.32
N GLN A 42 5.34 -14.31 19.36
CA GLN A 42 6.67 -14.07 19.95
C GLN A 42 7.33 -15.35 20.45
N ALA A 43 6.55 -16.26 21.06
CA ALA A 43 7.06 -17.56 21.53
C ALA A 43 7.40 -18.55 20.40
N ALA A 44 7.08 -18.24 19.14
CA ALA A 44 7.45 -19.08 18.00
C ALA A 44 8.86 -18.78 17.47
N PHE A 45 9.51 -17.73 17.98
CA PHE A 45 10.88 -17.37 17.59
C PHE A 45 11.92 -17.99 18.52
N SER A 46 13.06 -18.38 17.96
CA SER A 46 14.28 -18.65 18.72
C SER A 46 14.89 -17.34 19.26
N PRO A 47 15.82 -17.41 20.24
CA PRO A 47 16.54 -16.23 20.72
C PRO A 47 17.26 -15.44 19.61
N GLU A 48 17.75 -16.14 18.58
CA GLU A 48 18.43 -15.57 17.41
C GLU A 48 17.43 -15.04 16.35
N GLY A 49 16.17 -15.45 16.44
CA GLY A 49 15.07 -14.97 15.60
C GLY A 49 14.61 -15.91 14.50
N HIS A 50 14.98 -17.18 14.53
CA HIS A 50 14.43 -18.18 13.61
C HIS A 50 12.97 -18.48 13.98
N LEU A 51 12.08 -18.55 13.00
CA LEU A 51 10.64 -18.76 13.19
C LEU A 51 10.27 -20.24 12.99
N ASP A 52 9.65 -20.87 13.99
CA ASP A 52 8.90 -22.11 13.79
C ASP A 52 7.57 -21.81 13.05
N ILE A 53 7.68 -21.74 11.73
CA ILE A 53 6.56 -21.41 10.86
C ILE A 53 5.53 -22.55 10.81
N GLY A 54 5.94 -23.81 10.97
CA GLY A 54 5.05 -24.97 10.85
C GLY A 54 3.93 -24.94 11.90
N GLN A 55 4.29 -24.76 13.17
CA GLN A 55 3.29 -24.62 14.24
C GLN A 55 2.41 -23.38 14.07
N SER A 56 3.01 -22.28 13.59
CA SER A 56 2.33 -21.01 13.37
C SER A 56 1.28 -21.12 12.26
N LEU A 57 1.63 -21.73 11.13
CA LEU A 57 0.74 -21.93 9.98
C LEU A 57 -0.51 -22.72 10.33
N GLY A 58 -0.37 -23.83 11.07
CA GLY A 58 -1.52 -24.62 11.47
C GLY A 58 -2.52 -23.82 12.32
N ARG A 59 -2.05 -22.89 13.15
CA ARG A 59 -2.94 -21.99 13.92
C ARG A 59 -3.56 -20.92 13.04
N ILE A 60 -2.77 -20.32 12.15
CA ILE A 60 -3.23 -19.28 11.21
C ILE A 60 -4.36 -19.83 10.34
N GLN A 61 -4.18 -21.02 9.76
CA GLN A 61 -5.19 -21.65 8.89
C GLN A 61 -6.51 -21.93 9.61
N ARG A 62 -6.48 -22.32 10.89
CA ARG A 62 -7.70 -22.70 11.65
C ARG A 62 -8.34 -21.53 12.39
N GLY A 63 -7.55 -20.57 12.85
CA GLY A 63 -7.96 -19.55 13.81
C GLY A 63 -7.69 -18.12 13.39
N GLY A 64 -7.00 -17.91 12.27
CA GLY A 64 -6.58 -16.61 11.78
C GLY A 64 -5.51 -15.93 12.64
N ILE A 65 -5.18 -14.70 12.24
CA ILE A 65 -4.15 -13.86 12.86
C ILE A 65 -4.82 -12.72 13.61
N HIS A 66 -4.36 -12.46 14.84
CA HIS A 66 -4.82 -11.30 15.61
C HIS A 66 -4.44 -10.00 14.89
N PRO A 67 -5.36 -9.03 14.69
CA PRO A 67 -5.11 -7.84 13.86
C PRO A 67 -3.83 -7.08 14.23
N SER A 68 -3.50 -6.96 15.51
CA SER A 68 -2.32 -6.22 15.98
C SER A 68 -0.97 -6.79 15.52
N ILE A 69 -0.89 -8.04 15.06
CA ILE A 69 0.35 -8.68 14.57
C ILE A 69 0.26 -9.06 13.09
N ARG A 70 -0.82 -8.70 12.39
CA ARG A 70 -1.00 -9.07 10.98
C ARG A 70 0.16 -8.57 10.11
N GLY A 71 0.60 -7.33 10.31
CA GLY A 71 1.70 -6.75 9.54
C GLY A 71 2.97 -7.60 9.62
N GLU A 72 3.39 -7.96 10.84
CA GLU A 72 4.61 -8.76 11.07
C GLU A 72 4.46 -10.19 10.54
N VAL A 73 3.32 -10.86 10.79
CA VAL A 73 3.09 -12.23 10.33
C VAL A 73 3.07 -12.30 8.80
N TRP A 74 2.48 -11.30 8.14
CA TRP A 74 2.40 -11.27 6.68
C TRP A 74 3.76 -11.11 6.01
N GLU A 75 4.74 -10.48 6.65
CA GLU A 75 6.12 -10.42 6.10
C GLU A 75 6.69 -11.83 5.87
N PHE A 76 6.33 -12.82 6.70
CA PHE A 76 6.73 -14.23 6.48
C PHE A 76 5.82 -14.95 5.49
N LEU A 77 4.49 -14.77 5.58
CA LEU A 77 3.55 -15.48 4.71
C LEU A 77 3.67 -15.09 3.23
N LEU A 78 4.07 -13.84 2.96
CA LEU A 78 4.33 -13.35 1.60
C LEU A 78 5.75 -13.67 1.12
N GLY A 79 6.57 -14.37 1.91
CA GLY A 79 7.95 -14.67 1.58
C GLY A 79 8.87 -13.45 1.57
N CYS A 80 8.46 -12.33 2.19
CA CYS A 80 9.35 -11.19 2.34
C CYS A 80 10.53 -11.55 3.25
N PHE A 81 10.34 -12.46 4.21
CA PHE A 81 11.37 -13.03 5.07
C PHE A 81 11.38 -14.56 5.03
N ASP A 82 12.58 -15.13 5.06
CA ASP A 82 12.79 -16.56 5.26
C ASP A 82 12.55 -16.91 6.74
N PRO A 83 11.77 -17.95 7.08
CA PRO A 83 11.61 -18.40 8.47
C PRO A 83 12.93 -18.75 9.16
N ASN A 84 13.95 -19.18 8.43
CA ASN A 84 15.28 -19.49 8.93
C ASN A 84 16.21 -18.26 9.01
N SER A 85 15.72 -17.06 8.71
CA SER A 85 16.51 -15.84 8.93
C SER A 85 16.57 -15.48 10.41
N THR A 86 17.63 -14.79 10.80
CA THR A 86 17.80 -14.16 12.12
C THR A 86 17.13 -12.79 12.19
N PHE A 87 17.00 -12.22 13.39
CA PHE A 87 16.52 -10.84 13.55
C PHE A 87 17.41 -9.82 12.82
N GLU A 88 18.73 -10.00 12.92
CA GLU A 88 19.70 -9.07 12.33
C GLU A 88 19.64 -9.10 10.80
N GLU A 89 19.61 -10.28 10.19
CA GLU A 89 19.49 -10.43 8.73
C GLU A 89 18.22 -9.77 8.20
N ARG A 90 17.08 -9.93 8.90
CA ARG A 90 15.82 -9.29 8.50
C ARG A 90 15.89 -7.77 8.61
N GLU A 91 16.54 -7.25 9.64
CA GLU A 91 16.69 -5.80 9.78
C GLU A 91 17.60 -5.23 8.69
N GLN A 92 18.72 -5.88 8.40
CA GLN A 92 19.60 -5.51 7.28
C GLN A 92 18.85 -5.55 5.94
N LEU A 93 18.04 -6.59 5.70
CA LEU A 93 17.23 -6.73 4.50
C LEU A 93 16.18 -5.61 4.39
N ARG A 94 15.52 -5.26 5.50
CA ARG A 94 14.56 -4.16 5.55
C ARG A 94 15.22 -2.83 5.21
N GLN A 95 16.39 -2.55 5.78
CA GLN A 95 17.14 -1.32 5.47
C GLN A 95 17.55 -1.27 3.99
N ARG A 96 18.07 -2.38 3.45
CA ARG A 96 18.43 -2.48 2.03
C ARG A 96 17.24 -2.21 1.11
N ARG A 97 16.08 -2.84 1.37
CA ARG A 97 14.85 -2.64 0.60
C ARG A 97 14.32 -1.20 0.70
N ARG A 98 14.45 -0.55 1.87
CA ARG A 98 14.07 0.88 2.03
C ARG A 98 14.94 1.78 1.15
N VAL A 99 16.25 1.56 1.13
CA VAL A 99 17.17 2.32 0.27
C VAL A 99 16.85 2.08 -1.20
N GLN A 100 16.66 0.83 -1.61
CA GLN A 100 16.30 0.48 -2.98
C GLN A 100 14.97 1.11 -3.41
N TYR A 101 13.92 1.01 -2.57
CA TYR A 101 12.64 1.64 -2.83
C TYR A 101 12.76 3.17 -2.94
N ALA A 102 13.58 3.81 -2.10
CA ALA A 102 13.83 5.24 -2.18
C ALA A 102 14.51 5.63 -3.50
N GLN A 103 15.46 4.83 -4.00
CA GLN A 103 16.11 5.04 -5.29
C GLN A 103 15.11 4.94 -6.45
N TRP A 104 14.30 3.87 -6.50
CA TRP A 104 13.27 3.71 -7.52
C TRP A 104 12.22 4.82 -7.48
N LYS A 105 11.84 5.27 -6.28
CA LYS A 105 10.92 6.39 -6.12
C LYS A 105 11.51 7.68 -6.68
N GLU A 106 12.80 7.94 -6.47
CA GLU A 106 13.48 9.11 -7.04
C GLU A 106 13.62 9.02 -8.56
N GLU A 107 13.83 7.82 -9.13
CA GLU A 107 13.81 7.61 -10.59
C GLU A 107 12.42 7.92 -11.17
N CYS A 108 11.35 7.39 -10.57
CA CYS A 108 9.98 7.71 -10.98
C CYS A 108 9.69 9.21 -10.88
N LYS A 109 10.19 9.88 -9.84
CA LYS A 109 10.02 11.33 -9.64
C LYS A 109 10.76 12.19 -10.68
N LYS A 110 11.91 11.71 -11.18
CA LYS A 110 12.61 12.36 -12.30
C LYS A 110 11.80 12.27 -13.60
N LEU A 111 11.10 11.16 -13.80
CA LEU A 111 10.23 10.96 -14.97
C LEU A 111 8.91 11.73 -14.86
N ASP A 112 8.38 11.86 -13.65
CA ASP A 112 7.16 12.62 -13.38
C ASP A 112 7.15 13.23 -11.97
N SER A 113 7.09 14.56 -11.90
CA SER A 113 7.15 15.32 -10.65
C SER A 113 5.97 15.08 -9.70
N HIS A 114 4.85 14.54 -10.20
CA HIS A 114 3.70 14.21 -9.38
C HIS A 114 3.95 12.97 -8.52
N VAL A 115 4.86 12.07 -8.92
CA VAL A 115 5.18 10.87 -8.14
C VAL A 115 5.77 11.26 -6.78
N GLY A 116 5.12 10.79 -5.72
CA GLY A 116 5.54 11.10 -4.35
C GLY A 116 5.19 12.52 -3.86
N SER A 117 4.53 13.35 -4.68
CA SER A 117 4.07 14.69 -4.29
C SER A 117 2.84 14.67 -3.38
N GLY A 118 2.13 13.53 -3.33
CA GLY A 118 0.83 13.41 -2.67
C GLY A 118 -0.36 13.79 -3.56
N THR A 119 -0.08 14.24 -4.78
CA THR A 119 -1.07 14.46 -5.84
C THR A 119 -1.53 13.14 -6.43
N ILE A 120 -2.85 12.98 -6.57
CA ILE A 120 -3.46 11.84 -7.24
C ILE A 120 -3.85 12.29 -8.65
N ILE A 121 -3.31 11.62 -9.67
CA ILE A 121 -3.63 11.89 -11.07
C ILE A 121 -4.90 11.12 -11.43
N THR A 122 -5.94 11.79 -11.92
CA THR A 122 -7.22 11.14 -12.29
C THR A 122 -7.58 11.25 -13.76
N ALA A 123 -6.78 11.98 -14.55
CA ALA A 123 -6.95 12.10 -16.00
C ALA A 123 -5.59 11.96 -16.71
N PRO A 124 -5.57 11.57 -18.01
CA PRO A 124 -4.34 11.47 -18.78
C PRO A 124 -3.60 12.81 -18.86
N ILE A 125 -2.27 12.77 -18.67
CA ILE A 125 -1.38 13.94 -18.76
C ILE A 125 -0.55 13.97 -20.04
N ILE A 126 -0.51 12.85 -20.78
CA ILE A 126 0.17 12.71 -22.07
C ILE A 126 -0.74 11.98 -23.08
N THR A 127 -0.44 12.16 -24.36
CA THR A 127 -1.02 11.37 -25.46
C THR A 127 -0.23 10.07 -25.69
N GLU A 128 -0.79 9.16 -26.48
CA GLU A 128 -0.10 7.91 -26.90
C GLU A 128 1.19 8.18 -27.69
N ASP A 129 1.30 9.36 -28.32
CA ASP A 129 2.47 9.79 -29.08
C ASP A 129 3.60 10.39 -28.22
N GLY A 130 3.39 10.44 -26.90
CA GLY A 130 4.34 10.99 -25.92
C GLY A 130 4.30 12.53 -25.81
N GLU A 131 3.23 13.16 -26.29
CA GLU A 131 3.06 14.62 -26.19
C GLU A 131 2.32 15.00 -24.92
N SER A 132 2.76 16.06 -24.25
CA SER A 132 2.11 16.55 -23.03
C SER A 132 0.78 17.23 -23.34
N ILE A 133 -0.28 16.86 -22.61
CA ILE A 133 -1.59 17.49 -22.74
C ILE A 133 -1.56 18.85 -22.04
N LYS A 134 -1.80 19.92 -22.80
CA LYS A 134 -1.74 21.32 -22.31
C LYS A 134 -3.10 21.91 -21.94
N ASP A 135 -4.19 21.15 -22.14
CA ASP A 135 -5.54 21.65 -21.90
C ASP A 135 -5.72 22.01 -20.40
N PRO A 136 -5.99 23.29 -20.06
CA PRO A 136 -6.12 23.72 -18.67
C PRO A 136 -7.25 23.02 -17.90
N LEU A 137 -8.34 22.63 -18.58
CA LEU A 137 -9.45 21.89 -17.96
C LEU A 137 -9.02 20.46 -17.64
N VAL A 138 -8.28 19.82 -18.55
CA VAL A 138 -7.74 18.47 -18.33
C VAL A 138 -6.69 18.49 -17.23
N LEU A 139 -5.84 19.51 -17.15
CA LEU A 139 -4.85 19.65 -16.08
C LEU A 139 -5.51 19.92 -14.71
N MET A 140 -6.55 20.75 -14.64
CA MET A 140 -7.35 20.92 -13.43
C MET A 140 -8.08 19.64 -13.01
N GLN A 141 -8.58 18.86 -13.97
CA GLN A 141 -9.23 17.57 -13.70
C GLN A 141 -8.22 16.48 -13.32
N ALA A 142 -7.01 16.53 -13.87
CA ALA A 142 -5.93 15.60 -13.54
C ALA A 142 -5.35 15.87 -12.16
N VAL A 143 -5.31 17.14 -11.72
CA VAL A 143 -4.73 17.57 -10.45
C VAL A 143 -5.67 18.56 -9.75
N PRO A 144 -6.68 18.08 -8.99
CA PRO A 144 -7.71 18.94 -8.39
C PRO A 144 -7.19 19.96 -7.35
N SER A 145 -5.98 19.75 -6.83
CA SER A 145 -5.33 20.56 -5.80
C SER A 145 -4.28 21.54 -6.33
N ALA A 146 -4.12 21.69 -7.66
CA ALA A 146 -3.17 22.64 -8.23
C ALA A 146 -3.68 24.09 -8.08
N SER A 147 -2.94 24.92 -7.35
CA SER A 147 -3.12 26.38 -7.38
C SER A 147 -2.82 26.94 -8.78
N PRO A 148 -3.55 27.96 -9.25
CA PRO A 148 -3.39 28.55 -10.58
C PRO A 148 -2.14 29.44 -10.72
N ASP A 149 -1.33 29.62 -9.66
CA ASP A 149 -0.09 30.39 -9.73
C ASP A 149 1.00 29.61 -10.48
N GLY A 150 0.93 29.77 -11.80
CA GLY A 150 1.78 29.14 -12.78
C GLY A 150 3.25 29.44 -12.54
N LYS A 151 3.96 28.42 -12.06
CA LYS A 151 5.38 28.28 -12.39
C LYS A 151 5.45 28.15 -13.91
N LYS A 152 6.06 29.13 -14.58
CA LYS A 152 6.30 29.10 -16.04
C LYS A 152 6.83 27.72 -16.41
N ILE A 153 6.02 26.94 -17.12
CA ILE A 153 6.43 25.68 -17.71
C ILE A 153 7.41 26.06 -18.81
N ASP A 154 8.67 25.70 -18.60
CA ASP A 154 9.74 25.81 -19.58
C ASP A 154 9.28 25.14 -20.89
N ASP A 155 9.32 25.90 -21.99
CA ASP A 155 8.79 25.56 -23.32
C ASP A 155 9.73 24.60 -24.09
N SER A 156 10.51 23.82 -23.34
CA SER A 156 11.41 22.82 -23.85
C SER A 156 10.60 21.57 -24.22
N LYS A 157 10.27 21.46 -25.51
CA LYS A 157 9.60 20.32 -26.15
C LYS A 157 10.45 19.03 -26.02
N GLU A 158 10.46 18.41 -24.86
CA GLU A 158 10.94 17.02 -24.75
C GLU A 158 9.77 16.09 -24.99
N ARG A 159 9.53 15.78 -26.27
CA ARG A 159 8.70 14.65 -26.64
C ARG A 159 9.28 13.40 -25.98
N ILE A 160 8.47 12.71 -25.20
CA ILE A 160 8.90 11.45 -24.59
C ILE A 160 9.01 10.43 -25.71
N ILE A 161 10.19 9.84 -25.90
CA ILE A 161 10.44 8.85 -26.97
C ILE A 161 10.39 7.41 -26.40
N ASP A 162 10.70 7.26 -25.11
CA ASP A 162 10.72 5.94 -24.47
C ASP A 162 9.30 5.38 -24.32
N LYS A 163 9.02 4.30 -25.05
CA LYS A 163 7.74 3.59 -25.04
C LYS A 163 7.36 3.08 -23.65
N LYS A 164 8.31 2.67 -22.82
CA LYS A 164 8.03 2.22 -21.45
C LYS A 164 7.56 3.38 -20.59
N VAL A 165 8.21 4.54 -20.73
CA VAL A 165 7.83 5.76 -19.99
C VAL A 165 6.46 6.29 -20.45
N ILE A 166 6.18 6.26 -21.75
CA ILE A 166 4.85 6.61 -22.29
C ILE A 166 3.79 5.68 -21.68
N GLN A 167 3.98 4.36 -21.80
CA GLN A 167 3.03 3.38 -21.28
C GLN A 167 2.80 3.56 -19.77
N TRP A 168 3.87 3.75 -19.01
CA TRP A 168 3.79 4.01 -17.57
C TRP A 168 3.03 5.30 -17.25
N LYS A 169 3.30 6.41 -17.93
CA LYS A 169 2.55 7.66 -17.73
C LYS A 169 1.07 7.51 -18.09
N LEU A 170 0.75 6.71 -19.09
CA LEU A 170 -0.64 6.39 -19.45
C LEU A 170 -1.34 5.55 -18.36
N THR A 171 -0.64 4.81 -17.51
CA THR A 171 -1.29 4.04 -16.42
C THR A 171 -1.49 4.85 -15.14
N LEU A 172 -0.77 5.97 -14.95
CA LEU A 172 -0.82 6.76 -13.70
C LEU A 172 -2.24 7.23 -13.34
N HIS A 173 -3.02 7.67 -14.33
CA HIS A 173 -4.39 8.12 -14.08
C HIS A 173 -5.33 6.97 -13.66
N GLN A 174 -5.13 5.77 -14.22
CA GLN A 174 -5.90 4.59 -13.85
C GLN A 174 -5.60 4.17 -12.40
N ILE A 175 -4.33 4.23 -12.00
CA ILE A 175 -3.93 4.02 -10.59
C ILE A 175 -4.65 5.01 -9.69
N GLY A 176 -4.67 6.30 -10.04
CA GLY A 176 -5.33 7.30 -9.21
C GLY A 176 -6.84 7.08 -9.08
N LEU A 177 -7.51 6.71 -10.16
CA LEU A 177 -8.94 6.36 -10.15
C LEU A 177 -9.23 5.15 -9.25
N ASP A 178 -8.42 4.09 -9.36
CA ASP A 178 -8.57 2.90 -8.52
C ASP A 178 -8.29 3.19 -7.04
N VAL A 179 -7.29 4.02 -6.74
CA VAL A 179 -6.99 4.44 -5.37
C VAL A 179 -8.16 5.22 -4.76
N LEU A 180 -8.78 6.15 -5.49
CA LEU A 180 -9.94 6.90 -5.00
C LEU A 180 -11.17 6.01 -4.75
N ARG A 181 -11.27 4.86 -5.42
CA ARG A 181 -12.36 3.91 -5.26
C ARG A 181 -12.11 2.88 -4.16
N THR A 182 -10.87 2.75 -3.68
CA THR A 182 -10.43 1.73 -2.72
C THR A 182 -11.06 1.93 -1.33
N ASP A 183 -11.75 0.90 -0.83
CA ASP A 183 -12.25 0.76 0.55
C ASP A 183 -12.77 2.06 1.19
N ARG A 184 -13.60 2.79 0.44
CA ARG A 184 -14.10 4.13 0.79
C ARG A 184 -14.86 4.21 2.11
N SER A 185 -15.31 3.08 2.64
CA SER A 185 -15.98 2.99 3.95
C SER A 185 -15.01 3.01 5.13
N LEU A 186 -13.72 2.76 4.93
CA LEU A 186 -12.72 2.75 6.00
C LEU A 186 -12.11 4.14 6.22
N VAL A 187 -12.03 4.58 7.48
CA VAL A 187 -11.42 5.86 7.87
C VAL A 187 -9.94 5.93 7.45
N PHE A 188 -9.26 4.78 7.40
CA PHE A 188 -7.85 4.73 6.98
C PHE A 188 -7.61 5.36 5.60
N TYR A 189 -8.49 5.13 4.63
CA TYR A 189 -8.38 5.64 3.26
C TYR A 189 -9.00 7.03 3.06
N GLU A 190 -9.57 7.63 4.11
CA GLU A 190 -10.01 9.03 4.06
C GLU A 190 -8.83 10.00 4.08
N GLN A 191 -7.74 9.63 4.75
CA GLN A 191 -6.57 10.49 4.89
C GLN A 191 -5.77 10.54 3.58
N GLN A 192 -5.60 11.74 3.03
CA GLN A 192 -4.83 11.97 1.80
C GLN A 192 -3.40 11.40 1.87
N ASN A 193 -2.75 11.44 3.04
CA ASN A 193 -1.42 10.87 3.22
C ASN A 193 -1.39 9.34 3.00
N ASN A 194 -2.46 8.63 3.38
CA ASN A 194 -2.53 7.19 3.17
C ASN A 194 -2.81 6.84 1.71
N LEU A 195 -3.71 7.58 1.05
CA LEU A 195 -3.94 7.45 -0.39
C LEU A 195 -2.67 7.75 -1.21
N ALA A 196 -1.95 8.81 -0.85
CA ALA A 196 -0.68 9.17 -1.46
C ALA A 196 0.38 8.06 -1.36
N LYS A 197 0.42 7.34 -0.21
CA LYS A 197 1.30 6.17 -0.07
C LYS A 197 0.89 5.05 -1.02
N VAL A 198 -0.41 4.75 -1.14
CA VAL A 198 -0.89 3.70 -2.06
C VAL A 198 -0.52 4.04 -3.50
N VAL A 199 -0.78 5.27 -3.95
CA VAL A 199 -0.36 5.74 -5.29
C VAL A 199 1.15 5.57 -5.46
N GLY A 200 1.95 6.02 -4.48
CA GLY A 200 3.41 5.94 -4.54
C GLY A 200 3.98 4.51 -4.51
N TYR A 201 3.27 3.55 -3.93
CA TYR A 201 3.65 2.13 -4.05
C TYR A 201 3.32 1.61 -5.44
N SER A 202 2.07 1.81 -5.90
CA SER A 202 1.60 1.31 -7.19
C SER A 202 2.34 1.92 -8.39
N SER A 203 2.68 3.21 -8.35
CA SER A 203 3.40 3.88 -9.43
C SER A 203 4.80 3.32 -9.64
N ASN A 204 5.48 2.92 -8.55
CA ASN A 204 6.84 2.39 -8.63
C ASN A 204 6.85 0.97 -9.21
N LEU A 205 5.86 0.14 -8.85
CA LEU A 205 5.75 -1.23 -9.39
C LEU A 205 5.44 -1.29 -10.88
N CYS A 206 4.84 -0.25 -11.47
CA CYS A 206 4.48 -0.24 -12.89
C CYS A 206 5.63 0.16 -13.83
N LEU A 207 6.77 0.58 -13.29
CA LEU A 207 7.94 0.97 -14.10
C LEU A 207 8.95 -0.17 -14.29
N ASP A 208 8.93 -1.18 -13.40
CA ASP A 208 9.73 -2.41 -13.47
C ASP A 208 9.15 -3.44 -14.47
#